data_AF-A0A9E2S7Q2-F1
#
_entry.id   AF-A0A9E2S7Q2-F1
#
_cell.length_a   1.000
_cell.length_b   1.000
_cell.length_c   1.000
_cell.angle_alpha   90.00
_cell.angle_beta   90.00
_cell.angle_gamma   90.00
#
_symmetry.space_group_name_H-M   'P 1'
#
loop_
_entity.id
_entity.type
_entity.pdbx_description
1 polymer ?
#
loop_
_entity_poly.entity_id
_entity_poly.type
_entity_poly.pdbx_seq_one_letter_code
_entity_poly.pdbx_strand_id
1 'polypeptide(L)' 'MDYIKEIINKPDYSLEEIIGCFEKVKENGDVAVIKFDGERGENSYTVFVSFPTKKRDMLRADENDLKTALLKVLSKYIE' A
#
# COMPACT_ATOMS: atom_id res chain seq x y z
N MET A 1 -6.44 -9.92 7.48
CA MET A 1 -6.33 -8.48 7.82
C MET A 1 -5.54 -8.28 9.10
N ASP A 2 -5.69 -9.16 10.10
CA ASP A 2 -4.99 -9.03 11.40
C ASP A 2 -3.46 -8.98 11.27
N TYR A 3 -2.88 -9.79 10.37
CA TYR A 3 -1.45 -9.72 10.05
C TYR A 3 -0.98 -8.33 9.59
N ILE A 4 -1.74 -7.66 8.70
CA ILE A 4 -1.38 -6.31 8.23
C ILE A 4 -1.45 -5.33 9.40
N LYS A 5 -2.49 -5.42 10.23
CA LYS A 5 -2.65 -4.58 11.43
C LYS A 5 -1.50 -4.78 12.42
N GLU A 6 -1.05 -6.00 12.64
CA GLU A 6 0.07 -6.31 13.54
C GLU A 6 1.37 -5.67 13.06
N ILE A 7 1.69 -5.80 11.76
CA ILE A 7 2.95 -5.29 11.21
C ILE A 7 2.98 -3.75 11.19
N ILE A 8 1.90 -3.08 10.75
CA ILE A 8 1.93 -1.61 10.63
C ILE A 8 1.94 -0.89 11.99
N ASN A 9 1.49 -1.55 13.06
CA ASN A 9 1.46 -1.00 14.42
C ASN A 9 2.70 -1.38 15.24
N LYS A 10 3.58 -2.23 14.72
CA LYS A 10 4.87 -2.53 15.32
C LYS A 10 5.75 -1.26 15.34
N PRO A 11 6.52 -0.99 16.41
CA PRO A 11 7.35 0.21 16.50
C PRO A 11 8.45 0.28 15.43
N ASP A 12 9.04 -0.86 15.05
CA ASP A 12 10.11 -0.95 14.06
C ASP A 12 9.79 -2.01 13.00
N TYR A 13 9.09 -1.60 11.95
CA TYR A 13 8.87 -2.41 10.75
C TYR A 13 9.87 -2.08 9.63
N SER A 14 10.33 -3.12 8.94
CA SER A 14 11.18 -3.03 7.75
C SER A 14 10.36 -2.72 6.49
N LEU A 15 11.04 -2.30 5.42
CA LEU A 15 10.37 -2.10 4.13
C LEU A 15 9.85 -3.43 3.55
N GLU A 16 10.60 -4.51 3.73
CA GLU A 16 10.22 -5.86 3.32
C GLU A 16 8.96 -6.34 4.05
N GLU A 17 8.83 -6.06 5.36
CA GLU A 17 7.62 -6.38 6.13
C GLU A 17 6.39 -5.64 5.58
N ILE A 18 6.54 -4.37 5.21
CA ILE A 18 5.46 -3.58 4.59
C ILE A 18 5.12 -4.11 3.19
N ILE A 19 6.12 -4.38 2.35
CA ILE A 19 5.90 -4.95 1.01
C ILE A 19 5.20 -6.29 1.12
N GLY A 20 5.59 -7.13 2.10
CA GLY A 20 4.90 -8.38 2.41
C GLY A 20 3.42 -8.17 2.75
N CYS A 21 3.09 -7.16 3.56
CA CYS A 21 1.70 -6.78 3.82
C CYS A 21 0.96 -6.33 2.56
N PHE A 22 1.62 -5.57 1.69
CA PHE A 22 1.05 -5.10 0.44
C PHE A 22 0.79 -6.22 -0.56
N GLU A 23 1.67 -7.22 -0.63
CA GLU A 23 1.45 -8.45 -1.43
C GLU A 23 0.22 -9.23 -0.94
N LYS A 24 0.00 -9.30 0.38
CA LYS A 24 -1.15 -9.99 0.98
C LYS A 24 -2.51 -9.39 0.57
N VAL A 25 -2.56 -8.15 0.09
CA VAL A 25 -3.78 -7.55 -0.46
C VAL A 25 -4.32 -8.36 -1.65
N LYS A 26 -3.43 -8.92 -2.48
CA LYS A 26 -3.77 -9.69 -3.68
C LYS A 26 -4.51 -11.00 -3.34
N GLU A 27 -4.25 -11.58 -2.17
CA GLU A 27 -4.93 -12.80 -1.69
C GLU A 27 -6.43 -12.57 -1.48
N ASN A 28 -6.88 -11.33 -1.34
CA ASN A 28 -8.30 -10.97 -1.21
C ASN A 28 -9.00 -10.70 -2.56
N GLY A 29 -8.33 -11.01 -3.68
CA GLY A 29 -8.84 -10.72 -5.04
C GLY A 29 -8.80 -9.24 -5.43
N ASP A 30 -8.10 -8.42 -4.64
CA ASP A 30 -7.88 -7.00 -4.92
C ASP A 30 -6.61 -6.82 -5.77
N VAL A 31 -6.53 -5.71 -6.50
CA VAL A 31 -5.36 -5.40 -7.33
C VAL A 31 -4.47 -4.41 -6.61
N ALA A 32 -3.22 -4.77 -6.35
CA ALA A 32 -2.24 -3.93 -5.67
C ALA A 32 -1.09 -3.57 -6.62
N VAL A 33 -0.79 -2.27 -6.76
CA VAL A 33 0.21 -1.75 -7.71
C VAL A 33 1.14 -0.74 -7.04
N ILE A 34 2.43 -0.87 -7.34
CA ILE A 34 3.48 0.10 -7.02
C ILE A 34 4.04 0.60 -8.36
N LYS A 35 4.02 1.91 -8.58
CA LYS A 35 4.55 2.56 -9.78
C LYS A 35 5.70 3.49 -9.40
N PHE A 36 6.80 3.37 -10.12
CA PHE A 36 8.00 4.19 -9.99
C PHE A 36 7.99 5.24 -11.10
N ASP A 37 7.67 6.48 -10.76
CA ASP A 37 7.44 7.60 -11.70
C ASP A 37 8.71 8.42 -11.96
N GLY A 38 9.84 7.74 -12.22
CA GLY A 38 11.21 8.26 -12.10
C GLY A 38 11.53 9.68 -12.63
N GLU A 39 10.92 10.14 -13.73
CA GLU A 39 11.17 11.50 -14.25
C GLU A 39 10.50 12.62 -13.43
N ARG A 40 9.63 12.28 -12.48
CA ARG A 40 8.99 13.27 -11.62
C ARG A 40 9.93 13.77 -10.54
N GLY A 41 10.04 15.10 -10.43
CA GLY A 41 10.72 15.77 -9.33
C GLY A 41 9.97 15.73 -7.99
N GLU A 42 8.67 15.42 -8.01
CA GLU A 42 7.82 15.22 -6.83
C GLU A 42 6.84 14.08 -7.07
N ASN A 43 6.45 13.37 -6.01
CA ASN A 43 5.59 12.20 -6.04
C ASN A 43 6.13 11.10 -6.96
N SER A 44 7.38 10.71 -6.74
CA SER A 44 8.10 9.70 -7.52
C SER A 44 7.53 8.28 -7.35
N TYR A 45 6.65 8.06 -6.38
CA TYR A 45 5.96 6.79 -6.16
C TYR A 45 4.45 6.99 -6.18
N THR A 46 3.77 6.20 -7.01
CA THR A 46 2.32 6.06 -6.99
C THR A 46 1.99 4.65 -6.53
N VAL A 47 1.31 4.51 -5.39
CA VAL A 47 0.84 3.23 -4.85
C VAL A 47 -0.67 3.23 -4.82
N PHE A 48 -1.30 2.16 -5.32
CA PHE A 48 -2.76 2.04 -5.27
C PHE A 48 -3.26 0.61 -5.11
N VAL A 49 -4.47 0.50 -4.56
CA VAL A 49 -5.26 -0.73 -4.48
C VAL A 49 -6.63 -0.49 -5.09
N SER A 50 -7.01 -1.29 -6.09
CA SER A 50 -8.36 -1.29 -6.64
C SER A 50 -9.13 -2.55 -6.24
N PHE A 51 -10.45 -2.44 -6.21
CA PHE A 51 -11.34 -3.48 -5.69
C PHE A 51 -12.34 -3.93 -6.76
N PRO A 52 -11.96 -4.82 -7.70
CA PRO A 52 -12.81 -5.20 -8.82
C PRO A 52 -14.14 -5.84 -8.41
N THR A 53 -14.15 -6.51 -7.26
CA THR A 53 -15.29 -7.30 -6.77
C THR A 53 -16.06 -6.63 -5.63
N LYS A 54 -15.60 -5.46 -5.15
CA LYS A 54 -16.19 -4.77 -3.98
C LYS A 54 -16.66 -3.38 -4.40
N LYS A 55 -17.75 -2.90 -3.80
CA LYS A 55 -18.20 -1.50 -3.95
C LYS A 55 -17.39 -0.58 -3.04
N ARG A 56 -16.09 -0.47 -3.31
CA ARG A 56 -15.15 0.37 -2.56
C ARG A 56 -14.31 1.18 -3.55
N ASP A 57 -14.13 2.46 -3.26
CA ASP A 57 -13.28 3.33 -4.07
C ASP A 57 -11.82 2.88 -4.02
N MET A 58 -11.11 3.09 -5.12
CA MET A 58 -9.68 2.80 -5.21
C MET A 58 -8.91 3.60 -4.15
N LEU A 59 -8.05 2.92 -3.40
CA LEU A 59 -7.11 3.57 -2.49
C LEU A 59 -5.87 3.97 -3.28
N ARG A 60 -5.40 5.20 -3.11
CA ARG A 60 -4.20 5.71 -3.78
C ARG A 60 -3.42 6.65 -2.87
N ALA A 61 -2.10 6.59 -2.98
CA ALA A 61 -1.17 7.55 -2.40
C ALA A 61 -0.05 7.84 -3.42
N ASP A 62 0.25 9.12 -3.58
CA ASP A 62 1.31 9.63 -4.44
C ASP A 62 2.32 10.32 -3.50
N GLU A 63 3.55 9.82 -3.39
CA GLU A 63 4.54 10.31 -2.42
C GLU A 63 5.97 10.27 -2.97
N ASN A 64 6.89 10.99 -2.31
CA ASN A 64 8.32 10.94 -2.60
C ASN A 64 9.05 9.76 -1.95
N ASP A 65 8.41 9.09 -0.98
CA ASP A 65 8.97 7.95 -0.26
C ASP A 65 8.04 6.74 -0.40
N LEU A 66 8.60 5.63 -0.89
CA LEU A 66 7.85 4.39 -1.12
C LEU A 66 7.22 3.86 0.17
N LYS A 67 7.97 3.92 1.29
CA LYS A 67 7.51 3.42 2.58
C LYS A 67 6.26 4.19 3.03
N THR A 68 6.28 5.52 2.90
CA THR A 68 5.15 6.41 3.20
C THR A 68 3.95 6.14 2.31
N ALA A 69 4.13 5.96 1.00
CA ALA A 69 3.04 5.64 0.07
C ALA A 69 2.36 4.31 0.43
N LEU A 70 3.16 3.27 0.70
CA LEU A 70 2.66 1.95 1.10
C LEU A 70 1.87 2.02 2.41
N LEU A 71 2.40 2.70 3.43
CA LEU A 71 1.72 2.85 4.72
C LEU A 71 0.38 3.57 4.57
N LYS A 72 0.33 4.70 3.83
CA LYS A 72 -0.91 5.43 3.60
C LYS A 72 -2.00 4.56 2.96
N VAL A 73 -1.62 3.72 1.99
CA VAL A 73 -2.58 2.82 1.33
C VAL A 73 -2.99 1.67 2.26
N LEU A 74 -2.04 1.05 2.97
CA LEU A 74 -2.32 -0.05 3.89
C LEU A 74 -3.17 0.37 5.09
N SER A 75 -2.89 1.54 5.68
CA SER A 75 -3.70 2.11 6.77
C SER A 75 -5.14 2.31 6.33
N LYS A 76 -5.37 2.89 5.15
CA LYS A 76 -6.72 3.00 4.59
C LYS A 76 -7.33 1.64 4.28
N TYR A 77 -6.55 0.65 3.86
CA TYR A 77 -7.06 -0.67 3.49
C TYR A 77 -7.69 -1.43 4.66
N ILE A 78 -7.13 -1.26 5.86
CA ILE A 78 -7.55 -1.96 7.09
C ILE A 78 -8.65 -1.24 7.89
N GLU A 79 -8.97 0.00 7.52
CA GLU A 79 -10.22 0.70 7.88
C GLU A 79 -11.40 0.02 7.18
#